data_AF-A0A1V3Q9G7-F1
#
_entry.id   AF-A0A1V3Q9G7-F1
#
_cell.length_a   1.000
_cell.length_b   1.000
_cell.length_c   1.000
_cell.angle_alpha   90.00
_cell.angle_beta   90.00
_cell.angle_gamma   90.00
#
_symmetry.space_group_name_H-M   'P 1'
#
loop_
_entity.id
_entity.type
_entity.pdbx_description
1 polymer ?
#
loop_
_entity_poly.entity_id
_entity_poly.type
_entity_poly.pdbx_seq_one_letter_code
_entity_poly.pdbx_strand_id
1 'polypeptide(L)'
;MKLALRLREYDWMAAVIELAIVVVGVLIAPQVSNWNQDRMDHARADGYYRRLHAELIVDQHNIDNTLVFWKKVSDYGTAAIANGETGQRVGGSNWKTMLAWYQASQMMPFELQDTAYTEMRDGGGLALVEQEGLRKQLAGYYQLAGTGVTASILRHDPAYRVQIRGLTPWHVQQYIWS
;
A
#
# COMPACT_ATOMS: atom_id res chain seq x y z
N MET A 1 46.39 -65.74 31.88
CA MET A 1 45.41 -65.08 32.77
C MET A 1 45.75 -63.59 32.94
N LYS A 2 45.57 -62.77 31.90
CA LYS A 2 45.64 -61.29 31.94
C LYS A 2 44.78 -60.64 30.84
N LEU A 3 43.65 -61.26 30.49
CA LEU A 3 42.67 -60.65 29.57
C LEU A 3 41.37 -60.22 30.29
N ALA A 4 41.06 -60.82 31.44
CA ALA A 4 39.84 -60.54 32.20
C ALA A 4 39.95 -59.36 33.19
N LEU A 5 41.10 -58.67 33.26
CA LEU A 5 41.34 -57.56 34.20
C LEU A 5 41.63 -56.21 33.52
N ARG A 6 41.44 -56.11 32.19
CA ARG A 6 41.53 -54.85 31.44
C ARG A 6 40.19 -54.33 30.92
N LEU A 7 39.08 -54.85 31.45
CA LEU A 7 37.73 -54.33 31.18
C LEU A 7 37.12 -53.60 32.38
N ARG A 8 37.88 -53.50 33.49
CA ARG A 8 37.41 -52.89 34.75
C ARG A 8 38.11 -51.57 35.01
N GLU A 9 37.85 -50.63 34.12
CA GLU A 9 37.85 -49.17 34.32
C GLU A 9 37.43 -48.53 32.99
N TYR A 10 36.34 -49.04 32.40
CA TYR A 10 35.60 -48.18 31.46
C TYR A 10 34.87 -47.18 32.36
N ASP A 11 35.33 -45.93 32.34
CA ASP A 11 34.67 -44.83 33.02
C ASP A 11 33.35 -44.56 32.31
N TRP A 12 32.37 -45.43 32.55
CA TRP A 12 31.03 -45.37 31.96
C TRP A 12 30.36 -44.04 32.29
N MET A 13 30.73 -43.42 33.41
CA MET A 13 30.31 -42.08 33.77
C MET A 13 30.89 -41.05 32.79
N ALA A 14 32.18 -41.14 32.45
CA ALA A 14 32.78 -40.30 31.41
C ALA A 14 32.10 -40.51 30.04
N ALA A 15 31.83 -41.75 29.64
CA ALA A 15 31.12 -42.03 28.37
C ALA A 15 29.68 -41.49 28.36
N VAL A 16 28.95 -41.55 29.48
CA VAL A 16 27.62 -40.95 29.63
C VAL A 16 27.70 -39.41 29.57
N ILE A 17 28.71 -38.81 30.19
CA ILE A 17 28.94 -37.36 30.13
C ILE A 17 29.24 -36.93 28.68
N GLU A 18 30.12 -37.65 27.97
CA GLU A 18 30.44 -37.36 26.56
C GLU A 18 29.20 -37.46 25.66
N LEU A 19 28.39 -38.52 25.82
CA LEU A 19 27.14 -38.66 25.09
C LEU A 19 26.15 -37.53 25.42
N ALA A 20 26.01 -37.17 26.70
CA ALA A 20 25.13 -36.09 27.13
C ALA A 20 25.54 -34.74 26.52
N ILE A 21 26.85 -34.44 26.47
CA ILE A 21 27.37 -33.22 25.83
C ILE A 21 27.02 -33.19 24.34
N VAL A 22 27.19 -34.31 23.62
CA VAL A 22 26.85 -34.40 22.19
C VAL A 22 25.35 -34.21 21.97
N VAL A 23 24.51 -34.89 22.76
CA VAL A 23 23.05 -34.74 22.67
C VAL A 23 22.63 -33.31 22.96
N VAL A 24 23.16 -32.68 24.01
CA VAL A 24 22.90 -31.29 24.35
C VAL A 24 23.36 -30.36 23.21
N GLY A 25 24.53 -30.60 22.61
CA GLY A 25 25.02 -29.83 21.47
C GLY A 25 24.09 -29.90 20.25
N VAL A 26 23.63 -31.10 19.90
CA VAL A 26 22.68 -31.31 18.78
C VAL A 26 21.33 -30.67 19.07
N LEU A 27 20.87 -30.65 20.33
CA LEU A 27 19.59 -30.04 20.70
C LEU A 27 19.66 -28.51 20.81
N ILE A 28 20.78 -27.93 21.27
CA ILE A 28 20.93 -26.48 21.44
C ILE A 28 21.17 -25.76 20.11
N ALA A 29 21.93 -26.37 19.18
CA ALA A 29 22.27 -25.70 17.92
C ALA A 29 21.04 -25.24 17.11
N PRO A 30 19.98 -26.04 16.93
CA PRO A 30 18.73 -25.59 16.29
C PRO A 30 18.03 -24.49 17.08
N GLN A 31 18.06 -24.52 18.42
CA GLN A 31 17.39 -23.54 19.27
C GLN A 31 18.01 -22.14 19.12
N VAL A 32 19.35 -22.06 19.14
CA VAL A 32 20.06 -20.79 18.94
C VAL A 32 19.84 -20.26 17.51
N SER A 33 19.84 -21.16 16.51
CA SER A 33 19.55 -20.81 15.13
C SER A 33 18.12 -20.24 14.98
N ASN A 34 17.12 -20.92 15.55
CA ASN A 34 15.72 -20.49 15.50
C ASN A 34 15.55 -19.14 16.21
N TRP A 35 16.12 -18.98 17.41
CA TRP A 35 16.05 -17.71 18.13
C TRP A 35 16.65 -16.55 17.34
N ASN A 36 17.79 -16.75 16.69
CA ASN A 36 18.39 -15.72 15.85
C ASN A 36 17.51 -15.40 14.62
N GLN A 37 16.91 -16.42 14.00
CA GLN A 37 16.00 -16.26 12.87
C GLN A 37 14.75 -15.48 13.28
N ASP A 38 14.09 -15.86 14.38
CA ASP A 38 12.91 -15.17 14.93
C ASP A 38 13.24 -13.69 15.23
N ARG A 39 14.41 -13.41 15.83
CA ARG A 39 14.87 -12.04 16.07
C ARG A 39 15.01 -11.23 14.78
N MET A 40 15.58 -11.85 13.73
CA MET A 40 15.73 -11.20 12.43
C MET A 40 14.39 -10.98 11.74
N ASP A 41 13.45 -11.90 11.90
CA ASP A 41 12.12 -11.83 11.31
C ASP A 41 11.25 -10.76 11.99
N HIS A 42 11.31 -10.64 13.32
CA HIS A 42 10.71 -9.52 14.05
C HIS A 42 11.29 -8.17 13.61
N ALA A 43 12.61 -8.05 13.46
CA ALA A 43 13.24 -6.81 13.00
C ALA A 43 12.79 -6.42 11.57
N ARG A 44 12.61 -7.41 10.68
CA ARG A 44 12.06 -7.20 9.34
C ARG A 44 10.59 -6.78 9.38
N ALA A 45 9.78 -7.45 10.20
CA ALA A 45 8.36 -7.12 10.39
C ALA A 45 8.18 -5.68 10.87
N ASP A 46 8.96 -5.26 11.87
CA ASP A 46 8.97 -3.89 12.38
C ASP A 46 9.35 -2.87 11.31
N GLY A 47 10.31 -3.22 10.44
CA GLY A 47 10.69 -2.41 9.29
C GLY A 47 9.51 -2.20 8.33
N TYR A 48 8.79 -3.27 7.99
CA TYR A 48 7.59 -3.18 7.16
C TYR A 48 6.49 -2.35 7.84
N TYR A 49 6.22 -2.56 9.13
CA TYR A 49 5.18 -1.83 9.85
C TYR A 49 5.42 -0.32 9.85
N ARG A 50 6.66 0.13 10.10
CA ARG A 50 6.99 1.56 10.07
C ARG A 50 6.76 2.18 8.69
N ARG A 51 7.16 1.46 7.63
CA ARG A 51 7.01 1.93 6.25
C ARG A 51 5.55 1.96 5.83
N LEU A 52 4.81 0.88 6.07
CA LEU A 52 3.37 0.80 5.80
C LEU A 52 2.61 1.91 6.53
N HIS A 53 2.92 2.14 7.81
CA HIS A 53 2.29 3.21 8.57
C HIS A 53 2.59 4.60 7.96
N ALA A 54 3.83 4.86 7.55
CA ALA A 54 4.19 6.11 6.89
C ALA A 54 3.47 6.29 5.54
N GLU A 55 3.40 5.23 4.72
CA GLU A 55 2.67 5.22 3.46
C GLU A 55 1.16 5.47 3.66
N LEU A 56 0.54 4.83 4.66
CA LEU A 56 -0.88 5.03 4.99
C LEU A 56 -1.19 6.47 5.44
N ILE A 57 -0.28 7.14 6.15
CA ILE A 57 -0.43 8.56 6.49
C ILE A 57 -0.41 9.44 5.23
N VAL A 58 0.51 9.15 4.30
CA VAL A 58 0.59 9.86 3.02
C VAL A 58 -0.69 9.64 2.20
N ASP A 59 -1.17 8.40 2.15
CA ASP A 59 -2.41 8.07 1.47
C ASP A 59 -3.60 8.80 2.07
N GLN A 60 -3.71 8.86 3.40
CA GLN A 60 -4.77 9.62 4.06
C GLN A 60 -4.78 11.08 3.60
N HIS A 61 -3.61 11.73 3.59
CA HIS A 61 -3.49 13.11 3.11
C HIS A 61 -3.87 13.25 1.63
N ASN A 62 -3.44 12.30 0.79
CA ASN A 62 -3.77 12.30 -0.63
C ASN A 62 -5.28 12.11 -0.85
N ILE A 63 -5.91 11.19 -0.11
CA ILE A 63 -7.35 10.96 -0.13
C ILE A 63 -8.10 12.24 0.24
N ASP A 64 -7.70 12.93 1.31
CA ASP A 64 -8.33 14.18 1.73
C ASP A 64 -8.26 15.25 0.62
N ASN A 65 -7.09 15.41 0.00
CA ASN A 65 -6.90 16.34 -1.12
C ASN A 65 -7.75 15.96 -2.33
N THR A 66 -7.80 14.67 -2.67
CA THR A 66 -8.59 14.13 -3.76
C THR A 66 -10.09 14.32 -3.52
N LEU A 67 -10.57 14.14 -2.30
CA LEU A 67 -11.97 14.40 -1.93
C LEU A 67 -12.32 15.89 -2.08
N VAL A 68 -11.44 16.80 -1.64
CA VAL A 68 -11.64 18.25 -1.82
C VAL A 68 -11.69 18.62 -3.31
N PHE A 69 -10.81 18.04 -4.12
CA PHE A 69 -10.82 18.23 -5.57
C PHE A 69 -12.13 17.75 -6.18
N TRP A 70 -12.53 16.50 -5.94
CA TRP A 70 -13.75 15.94 -6.54
C TRP A 70 -15.01 16.62 -6.06
N LYS A 71 -15.04 17.12 -4.81
CA LYS A 71 -16.13 17.97 -4.34
C LYS A 71 -16.26 19.23 -5.20
N LYS A 72 -15.16 19.94 -5.47
CA LYS A 72 -15.18 21.14 -6.33
C LYS A 72 -15.66 20.80 -7.75
N VAL A 73 -15.15 19.71 -8.33
CA VAL A 73 -15.58 19.25 -9.67
C VAL A 73 -17.08 18.93 -9.68
N SER A 74 -17.58 18.25 -8.66
CA SER A 74 -19.00 17.92 -8.53
C SER A 74 -19.86 19.17 -8.38
N ASP A 75 -19.47 20.13 -7.53
CA ASP A 75 -20.20 21.38 -7.33
C ASP A 75 -20.29 22.19 -8.65
N TYR A 76 -19.21 22.25 -9.44
CA TYR A 76 -19.25 22.83 -10.79
C TYR A 76 -20.09 22.01 -11.77
N GLY A 77 -20.06 20.68 -11.67
CA GLY A 77 -20.90 19.77 -12.45
C GLY A 77 -22.38 20.03 -12.24
N THR A 78 -22.83 20.21 -11.00
CA THR A 78 -24.21 20.57 -10.67
C THR A 78 -24.61 21.90 -11.33
N ALA A 79 -23.73 22.92 -11.29
CA ALA A 79 -23.99 24.20 -11.93
C ALA A 79 -24.04 24.12 -13.47
N ALA A 80 -23.17 23.30 -14.08
CA ALA A 80 -23.17 23.06 -15.52
C ALA A 80 -24.43 22.32 -15.97
N ILE A 81 -24.83 21.25 -15.26
CA ILE A 81 -26.06 20.50 -15.53
C ILE A 81 -27.29 21.41 -15.41
N ALA A 82 -27.41 22.17 -14.32
CA ALA A 82 -28.52 23.10 -14.13
C ALA A 82 -28.61 24.13 -15.28
N ASN A 83 -27.47 24.64 -15.76
CA ASN A 83 -27.45 25.49 -16.94
C ASN A 83 -27.90 24.76 -18.21
N GLY A 84 -27.46 23.52 -18.43
CA GLY A 84 -27.87 22.71 -19.58
C GLY A 84 -29.36 22.37 -19.59
N GLU A 85 -29.95 22.13 -18.42
CA GLU A 85 -31.37 21.77 -18.27
C GLU A 85 -32.31 22.97 -18.37
N THR A 86 -31.92 24.12 -17.81
CA THR A 86 -32.81 25.28 -17.66
C THR A 86 -32.47 26.44 -18.59
N GLY A 87 -31.28 26.43 -19.21
CA GLY A 87 -30.70 27.57 -19.93
C GLY A 87 -30.27 28.73 -19.02
N GLN A 88 -30.52 28.67 -17.70
CA GLN A 88 -30.16 29.75 -16.79
C GLN A 88 -28.66 29.79 -16.57
N ARG A 89 -28.08 30.99 -16.68
CA ARG A 89 -26.65 31.22 -16.49
C ARG A 89 -26.30 31.16 -15.00
N VAL A 90 -25.17 30.54 -14.68
CA VAL A 90 -24.62 30.46 -13.32
C VAL A 90 -24.41 31.87 -12.77
N GLY A 91 -25.22 32.26 -11.79
CA GLY A 91 -25.24 33.62 -11.24
C GLY A 91 -25.43 34.71 -12.29
N GLY A 92 -26.16 34.45 -13.38
CA GLY A 92 -26.38 35.38 -14.49
C GLY A 92 -25.16 35.66 -15.38
N SER A 93 -24.03 34.98 -15.16
CA SER A 93 -22.74 35.29 -15.81
C SER A 93 -22.35 34.26 -16.86
N ASN A 94 -22.01 34.72 -18.07
CA ASN A 94 -21.42 33.87 -19.11
C ASN A 94 -20.10 33.25 -18.64
N TRP A 95 -19.26 34.03 -17.97
CA TRP A 95 -17.97 33.57 -17.45
C TRP A 95 -18.15 32.44 -16.43
N LYS A 96 -18.98 32.65 -15.40
CA LYS A 96 -19.22 31.63 -14.37
C LYS A 96 -19.84 30.36 -14.95
N THR A 97 -20.69 30.51 -15.96
CA THR A 97 -21.30 29.37 -16.67
C THR A 97 -20.24 28.57 -17.41
N MET A 98 -19.46 29.23 -18.27
CA MET A 98 -18.36 28.59 -19.01
C MET A 98 -17.34 27.93 -18.06
N LEU A 99 -16.98 28.62 -16.97
CA LEU A 99 -16.08 28.10 -15.95
C LEU A 99 -16.65 26.83 -15.29
N ALA A 100 -17.96 26.78 -15.03
CA ALA A 100 -18.59 25.59 -14.46
C ALA A 100 -18.48 24.38 -15.39
N TRP A 101 -18.80 24.53 -16.68
CA TRP A 101 -18.60 23.47 -17.67
C TRP A 101 -17.13 23.03 -17.75
N TYR A 102 -16.19 23.99 -17.81
CA TYR A 102 -14.76 23.68 -17.87
C TYR A 102 -14.28 22.93 -16.63
N GLN A 103 -14.64 23.39 -15.43
CA GLN A 103 -14.20 22.78 -14.17
C GLN A 103 -14.88 21.45 -13.88
N ALA A 104 -16.11 21.24 -14.34
CA ALA A 104 -16.78 19.94 -14.29
C ALA A 104 -16.04 18.88 -15.13
N SER A 105 -15.23 19.30 -16.10
CA SER A 105 -14.44 18.39 -16.94
C SER A 105 -13.08 17.98 -16.34
N GLN A 106 -12.72 18.49 -15.16
CA GLN A 106 -11.45 18.17 -14.53
C GLN A 106 -11.38 16.69 -14.16
N MET A 107 -10.15 16.17 -14.15
CA MET A 107 -9.85 14.80 -13.76
C MET A 107 -8.57 14.83 -12.95
N MET A 108 -8.54 14.07 -11.87
CA MET A 108 -7.37 13.83 -11.06
C MET A 108 -7.30 12.32 -10.82
N PRO A 109 -6.27 11.63 -11.33
CA PRO A 109 -6.07 10.24 -10.95
C PRO A 109 -5.76 10.17 -9.45
N PHE A 110 -6.19 9.08 -8.84
CA PHE A 110 -5.88 8.76 -7.45
C PHE A 110 -4.93 7.58 -7.44
N GLU A 111 -3.84 7.68 -6.68
CA GLU A 111 -2.83 6.64 -6.54
C GLU A 111 -2.51 6.42 -5.07
N LEU A 112 -2.46 5.14 -4.68
CA LEU A 112 -2.07 4.70 -3.35
C LEU A 112 -0.56 4.44 -3.31
N GLN A 113 0.07 4.75 -2.17
CA GLN A 113 1.45 4.38 -1.88
C GLN A 113 1.49 2.92 -1.44
N ASP A 114 1.83 2.03 -2.36
CA ASP A 114 1.82 0.57 -2.15
C ASP A 114 3.22 -0.06 -2.20
N THR A 115 4.28 0.75 -2.14
CA THR A 115 5.66 0.28 -2.33
C THR A 115 6.06 -0.71 -1.24
N ALA A 116 5.87 -0.37 0.04
CA ALA A 116 6.22 -1.26 1.15
C ALA A 116 5.36 -2.53 1.16
N TYR A 117 4.08 -2.41 0.83
CA TYR A 117 3.18 -3.57 0.76
C TYR A 117 3.56 -4.51 -0.38
N THR A 118 3.87 -3.97 -1.57
CA THR A 118 4.31 -4.75 -2.73
C THR A 118 5.62 -5.45 -2.46
N GLU A 119 6.61 -4.75 -1.88
CA GLU A 119 7.89 -5.36 -1.48
C GLU A 119 7.69 -6.48 -0.45
N MET A 120 6.84 -6.26 0.56
CA MET A 120 6.52 -7.28 1.56
C MET A 120 5.82 -8.49 0.92
N ARG A 121 4.87 -8.27 0.01
CA ARG A 121 4.11 -9.33 -0.67
C ARG A 121 5.02 -10.15 -1.59
N ASP A 122 5.76 -9.49 -2.47
CA ASP A 122 6.63 -10.14 -3.46
C ASP A 122 7.86 -10.77 -2.81
N GLY A 123 8.34 -10.22 -1.70
CA GLY A 123 9.42 -10.79 -0.88
C GLY A 123 8.99 -11.95 0.03
N GLY A 124 7.72 -12.36 0.02
CA GLY A 124 7.19 -13.41 0.90
C GLY A 124 7.06 -13.01 2.37
N GLY A 125 7.22 -11.72 2.68
CA GLY A 125 7.15 -11.14 4.01
C GLY A 125 5.74 -11.08 4.61
N LEU A 126 4.68 -11.41 3.85
CA LEU A 126 3.33 -11.47 4.41
C LEU A 126 3.21 -12.45 5.58
N ALA A 127 4.02 -13.51 5.61
CA ALA A 127 4.02 -14.45 6.73
C ALA A 127 4.51 -13.81 8.05
N LEU A 128 5.33 -12.75 7.96
CA LEU A 128 5.88 -12.01 9.11
C LEU A 128 4.82 -11.20 9.86
N VAL A 129 3.69 -10.90 9.21
CA VAL A 129 2.57 -10.24 9.88
C VAL A 129 1.77 -11.30 10.64
N GLU A 130 2.09 -11.48 11.92
CA GLU A 130 1.52 -12.55 12.75
C GLU A 130 -0.02 -12.51 12.78
N GLN A 131 -0.57 -11.32 12.98
CA GLN A 131 -2.01 -11.13 13.07
C GLN A 131 -2.69 -11.33 11.71
N GLU A 132 -3.45 -12.41 11.58
CA GLU A 132 -4.22 -12.72 10.37
C GLU A 132 -5.21 -11.61 10.01
N GLY A 133 -5.85 -11.00 11.02
CA GLY A 133 -6.77 -9.88 10.82
C GLY A 133 -6.10 -8.69 10.14
N LEU A 134 -4.90 -8.30 10.61
CA LEU A 134 -4.13 -7.21 10.02
C LEU A 134 -3.71 -7.54 8.59
N ARG A 135 -3.27 -8.77 8.32
CA ARG A 135 -2.96 -9.22 6.95
C ARG A 135 -4.13 -9.04 6.00
N LYS A 136 -5.32 -9.47 6.41
CA LYS A 136 -6.54 -9.33 5.62
C LYS A 136 -6.90 -7.87 5.37
N GLN A 137 -6.77 -7.00 6.38
CA GLN A 137 -7.03 -5.58 6.22
C GLN A 137 -6.05 -4.91 5.25
N LEU A 138 -4.75 -5.19 5.37
CA LEU A 138 -3.73 -4.69 4.43
C LEU A 138 -4.01 -5.19 3.02
N ALA A 139 -4.30 -6.49 2.86
CA ALA A 139 -4.63 -7.05 1.56
C ALA A 139 -5.89 -6.42 0.94
N GLY A 140 -6.92 -6.15 1.74
CA GLY A 140 -8.13 -5.46 1.29
C GLY A 140 -7.86 -4.00 0.89
N TYR A 141 -7.08 -3.27 1.70
CA TYR A 141 -6.71 -1.88 1.41
C TYR A 141 -5.96 -1.76 0.08
N TYR A 142 -4.95 -2.61 -0.13
CA TYR A 142 -4.13 -2.61 -1.34
C TYR A 142 -4.71 -3.40 -2.51
N GLN A 143 -5.91 -4.00 -2.38
CA GLN A 143 -6.57 -4.70 -3.48
C GLN A 143 -6.87 -3.77 -4.66
N LEU A 144 -7.17 -2.50 -4.35
CA LEU A 144 -7.45 -1.46 -5.33
C LEU A 144 -6.20 -0.63 -5.67
N ALA A 145 -5.06 -0.90 -5.02
CA ALA A 145 -3.81 -0.24 -5.33
C ALA A 145 -3.23 -0.76 -6.66
N GLY A 146 -2.44 0.09 -7.30
CA GLY A 146 -1.81 -0.19 -8.58
C GLY A 146 -2.50 0.45 -9.79
N THR A 147 -1.95 0.16 -10.97
CA THR A 147 -2.31 0.80 -12.25
C THR A 147 -3.75 0.59 -12.70
N GLY A 148 -4.50 -0.32 -12.08
CA GLY A 148 -5.87 -0.67 -12.46
C GLY A 148 -6.87 0.49 -12.32
N VAL A 149 -6.80 1.26 -11.24
CA VAL A 149 -7.70 2.39 -11.00
C VAL A 149 -7.37 3.56 -11.93
N THR A 150 -6.10 3.96 -12.01
CA THR A 150 -5.62 4.98 -12.94
C THR A 150 -5.94 4.60 -14.39
N ALA A 151 -5.71 3.36 -14.79
CA ALA A 151 -6.04 2.87 -16.12
C ALA A 151 -7.56 2.88 -16.36
N SER A 152 -8.40 2.58 -15.36
CA SER A 152 -9.85 2.62 -15.52
C SER A 152 -10.35 4.05 -15.75
N ILE A 153 -9.84 5.01 -14.98
CA ILE A 153 -10.18 6.43 -15.12
C ILE A 153 -9.69 6.97 -16.48
N LEU A 154 -8.46 6.66 -16.88
CA LEU A 154 -7.88 7.14 -18.14
C LEU A 154 -8.43 6.43 -19.39
N ARG A 155 -8.84 5.16 -19.29
CA ARG A 155 -9.49 4.44 -20.39
C ARG A 155 -10.87 4.99 -20.70
N HIS A 156 -11.51 5.63 -19.73
CA HIS A 156 -12.74 6.39 -19.96
C HIS A 156 -12.35 7.81 -20.33
N ASP A 157 -11.76 8.01 -21.51
CA ASP A 157 -11.59 9.35 -22.08
C ASP A 157 -12.97 10.02 -22.09
N PRO A 158 -13.26 10.96 -21.18
CA PRO A 158 -14.63 11.41 -21.02
C PRO A 158 -14.91 12.24 -22.26
N ALA A 159 -15.75 11.74 -23.16
CA ALA A 159 -16.20 12.49 -24.33
C ALA A 159 -16.59 13.93 -23.96
N TYR A 160 -17.17 14.08 -22.76
CA TYR A 160 -17.42 15.36 -22.11
C TYR A 160 -16.18 16.25 -21.98
N ARG A 161 -15.07 15.74 -21.42
CA ARG A 161 -13.83 16.49 -21.28
C ARG A 161 -13.25 16.92 -22.61
N VAL A 162 -13.18 15.99 -23.57
CA VAL A 162 -12.68 16.28 -24.92
C VAL A 162 -13.50 17.38 -25.56
N GLN A 163 -14.83 17.27 -25.48
CA GLN A 163 -15.75 18.25 -26.06
C GLN A 163 -15.61 19.63 -25.40
N ILE A 164 -15.71 19.71 -24.08
CA ILE A 164 -15.69 20.99 -23.36
C ILE A 164 -14.34 21.68 -23.53
N ARG A 165 -13.23 20.96 -23.33
CA ARG A 165 -11.89 21.54 -23.48
C ARG A 165 -11.55 21.85 -24.94
N GLY A 166 -12.01 21.04 -25.89
CA GLY A 166 -11.83 21.29 -27.32
C GLY A 166 -12.56 22.54 -27.81
N LEU A 167 -13.74 22.84 -27.24
CA LEU A 167 -14.51 24.05 -27.52
C LEU A 167 -14.01 25.29 -26.77
N THR A 168 -13.21 25.12 -25.70
CA THR A 168 -12.69 26.23 -24.91
C THR A 168 -11.39 26.77 -25.55
N PRO A 169 -11.34 28.03 -26.03
CA PRO A 169 -10.14 28.57 -26.65
C PRO A 169 -8.91 28.51 -25.72
N TRP A 170 -7.74 28.22 -26.28
CA TRP A 170 -6.50 28.04 -25.50
C TRP A 170 -6.19 29.19 -24.53
N HIS A 171 -6.32 30.44 -24.99
CA HIS A 171 -6.06 31.62 -24.14
C HIS A 171 -7.02 31.71 -22.94
N VAL A 172 -8.26 31.24 -23.09
CA VAL A 172 -9.21 31.15 -21.97
C VAL A 172 -8.79 30.08 -20.99
N GLN A 173 -8.35 28.92 -21.50
CA GLN A 173 -7.83 27.86 -20.63
C GLN A 173 -6.63 28.34 -19.82
N GLN A 174 -5.70 29.07 -20.43
CA GLN A 174 -4.57 29.66 -19.71
C GLN A 174 -5.02 30.63 -18.63
N TYR A 175 -6.00 31.48 -18.92
CA TYR A 175 -6.54 32.45 -17.95
C TYR A 175 -7.25 31.81 -16.75
N ILE A 176 -7.82 30.60 -16.90
CA ILE A 176 -8.43 29.87 -15.78
C ILE A 176 -7.38 29.48 -14.72
N TRP A 177 -6.12 29.31 -15.13
CA TRP A 177 -5.03 28.80 -14.28
C TRP A 177 -4.01 29.88 -13.87
N SER A 178 -4.15 31.11 -14.35
CA SER A 178 -3.34 32.27 -13.94
C SER A 178 -3.86 32.90 -12.66
#